data_AF-A0AAV6PDW6-F1
#
_entry.id   AF-A0AAV6PDW6-F1
#
_cell.length_a   1.000
_cell.length_b   1.000
_cell.length_c   1.000
_cell.angle_alpha   90.00
_cell.angle_beta   90.00
_cell.angle_gamma   90.00
#
_symmetry.space_group_name_H-M   'P 1'
#
loop_
_entity.id
_entity.type
_entity.pdbx_description
1 polymer ?
#
loop_
_entity_poly.entity_id
_entity_poly.type
_entity_poly.pdbx_seq_one_letter_code
_entity_poly.pdbx_strand_id
1 'polypeptide(L)'
;METVSRENEGLIWALLKQLRPGMDLSKVVLPTFILEPRSFLDKLSNFYYHADLLSQAALEESAYGRIKQVLRWYLSGFYKKPRGLKKPYNPILGETFRCCWRHPQTDSCTFYIAEQISHSPPISAFYISNRKDGFAISGSILSKSKFYGILQYIICLKDPNDTNDGSFPSHCFFILFR
;
A
#
# COMPACT_ATOMS: atom_id res chain seq x y z
N MET A 1 8.55 -5.06 -22.90
CA MET A 1 9.84 -4.65 -22.33
C MET A 1 10.01 -3.18 -22.69
N GLU A 2 9.51 -2.25 -21.86
CA GLU A 2 9.93 -0.84 -21.99
C GLU A 2 11.34 -0.81 -21.41
N THR A 3 12.32 -0.91 -22.31
CA THR A 3 13.72 -0.75 -21.96
C THR A 3 13.89 0.65 -21.39
N VAL A 4 14.54 0.77 -20.23
CA VAL A 4 15.15 2.05 -19.83
C VAL A 4 15.92 2.52 -21.06
N SER A 5 15.54 3.66 -21.65
CA SER A 5 16.26 4.17 -22.80
C SER A 5 17.73 4.34 -22.40
N ARG A 6 18.68 4.04 -23.30
CA ARG A 6 20.12 4.18 -23.01
C ARG A 6 20.49 5.57 -22.45
N GLU A 7 19.70 6.58 -22.77
CA GLU A 7 19.81 7.95 -22.27
C GLU A 7 19.56 8.05 -20.74
N ASN A 8 18.67 7.22 -20.20
CA ASN A 8 18.32 7.20 -18.77
C ASN A 8 19.29 6.38 -17.92
N GLU A 9 20.10 5.49 -18.52
CA GLU A 9 21.11 4.70 -17.80
C GLU A 9 22.17 5.60 -17.15
N GLY A 10 22.60 6.65 -17.86
CA GLY A 10 23.55 7.63 -17.34
C GLY A 10 23.02 8.40 -16.12
N LEU A 11 21.74 8.76 -16.14
CA LEU A 11 21.07 9.46 -15.03
C LEU A 11 20.89 8.53 -13.81
N ILE A 12 20.48 7.28 -14.04
CA ILE A 12 20.38 6.26 -12.96
C ILE A 12 21.75 6.04 -12.33
N TRP A 13 22.82 5.94 -13.12
CA TRP A 13 24.17 5.76 -12.59
C TRP A 13 24.67 7.02 -11.86
N ALA A 14 24.36 8.22 -12.34
CA ALA A 14 24.67 9.44 -11.59
C ALA A 14 23.97 9.47 -10.21
N LEU A 15 22.71 9.03 -10.13
CA LEU A 15 21.97 8.96 -8.87
C LEU A 15 22.50 7.88 -7.93
N LEU A 16 22.77 6.68 -8.44
CA LEU A 16 23.32 5.59 -7.66
C LEU A 16 24.69 5.95 -7.06
N LYS A 17 25.51 6.77 -7.73
CA LYS A 17 26.77 7.31 -7.16
C LYS A 17 26.55 8.30 -6.01
N GLN A 18 25.43 9.00 -5.99
CA GLN A 18 25.10 9.94 -4.91
C GLN A 18 24.50 9.25 -3.68
N LEU A 19 23.98 8.03 -3.84
CA LEU A 19 23.36 7.26 -2.77
C LEU A 19 24.40 6.52 -1.93
N ARG A 20 24.44 6.80 -0.64
CA ARG A 20 25.21 6.05 0.36
C ARG A 20 24.29 5.08 1.10
N PRO A 21 24.77 3.89 1.49
CA PRO A 21 24.02 2.98 2.34
C PRO A 21 23.52 3.69 3.61
N GLY A 22 22.23 3.54 3.92
CA GLY A 22 21.59 4.20 5.07
C GLY A 22 20.99 5.58 4.80
N MET A 23 21.12 6.14 3.59
CA MET A 23 20.45 7.39 3.21
C MET A 23 18.92 7.23 3.11
N ASP A 24 18.21 8.27 3.54
CA ASP A 24 16.76 8.39 3.42
C ASP A 24 16.38 8.84 1.99
N LEU A 25 15.75 7.93 1.25
CA LEU A 25 15.37 8.15 -0.15
C LEU A 25 14.17 9.07 -0.33
N SER A 26 13.46 9.43 0.75
CA SER A 26 12.36 10.40 0.67
C SER A 26 12.87 11.82 0.42
N LYS A 27 14.13 12.11 0.78
CA LYS A 27 14.79 13.42 0.63
C LYS A 27 15.59 13.58 -0.65
N VAL A 28 15.73 12.50 -1.43
CA VAL A 28 16.47 12.51 -2.70
C VAL A 28 15.48 12.76 -3.83
N VAL A 29 15.73 13.77 -4.66
CA VAL A 29 14.94 14.04 -5.86
C VAL A 29 15.21 12.92 -6.87
N LEU A 30 14.22 12.04 -7.07
CA LEU A 30 14.28 11.01 -8.09
C LEU A 30 13.83 11.60 -9.44
N PRO A 31 14.45 11.21 -10.56
CA PRO A 31 14.00 11.60 -11.89
C PRO A 31 12.55 11.20 -12.13
N THR A 32 11.86 12.02 -12.90
CA THR A 32 10.46 11.85 -13.25
C THR A 32 10.16 10.53 -13.98
N PHE A 33 11.13 9.94 -14.70
CA PHE A 33 10.95 8.65 -15.36
C PHE A 33 10.86 7.44 -14.39
N ILE A 34 11.30 7.61 -13.13
CA ILE A 34 11.16 6.62 -12.04
C ILE A 34 9.83 6.82 -11.30
N LEU A 35 9.10 7.91 -11.57
CA LEU A 35 7.85 8.22 -10.87
C LEU A 35 6.65 7.67 -11.66
N GLU A 36 5.70 7.09 -10.92
CA GLU A 36 4.37 6.78 -11.44
C GLU A 36 3.50 8.03 -11.34
N PRO A 37 2.63 8.35 -12.34
CA PRO A 37 1.72 9.49 -12.29
C PRO A 37 0.54 9.27 -11.34
N ARG A 38 0.79 8.72 -10.15
CA ARG A 38 -0.20 8.44 -9.11
C ARG A 38 0.38 8.77 -7.74
N SER A 39 -0.44 9.36 -6.90
CA SER A 39 -0.16 9.51 -5.47
C SER A 39 -0.08 8.15 -4.79
N PHE A 40 0.68 8.04 -3.70
CA PHE A 40 0.67 6.84 -2.86
C PHE A 40 -0.74 6.49 -2.36
N LEU A 41 -1.58 7.47 -2.00
CA LEU A 41 -2.94 7.23 -1.50
C LEU A 41 -3.83 6.55 -2.56
N ASP A 42 -3.65 6.97 -3.81
CA ASP A 42 -4.29 6.36 -4.97
C ASP A 42 -3.69 4.98 -5.24
N LYS A 43 -2.36 4.84 -5.25
CA LYS A 43 -1.67 3.56 -5.46
C LYS A 43 -2.10 2.49 -4.46
N LEU A 44 -2.30 2.87 -3.20
CA LEU A 44 -2.74 1.98 -2.13
C LEU A 44 -4.11 1.35 -2.42
N SER A 45 -5.01 2.07 -3.12
CA SER A 45 -6.33 1.54 -3.49
C SER A 45 -6.25 0.29 -4.38
N ASN A 46 -5.15 0.05 -5.11
CA ASN A 46 -5.01 -1.13 -5.96
C ASN A 46 -5.07 -2.46 -5.18
N PHE A 47 -4.65 -2.46 -3.91
CA PHE A 47 -4.71 -3.65 -3.05
C PHE A 47 -6.15 -4.04 -2.70
N TYR A 48 -7.10 -3.12 -2.87
CA TYR A 48 -8.51 -3.32 -2.57
C TYR A 48 -9.36 -3.54 -3.83
N TYR A 49 -8.72 -3.71 -5.00
CA TYR A 49 -9.43 -3.96 -6.25
C TYR A 49 -10.35 -5.20 -6.19
N HIS A 50 -9.88 -6.25 -5.51
CA HIS A 50 -10.64 -7.48 -5.28
C HIS A 50 -11.35 -7.48 -3.92
N ALA A 51 -11.97 -6.35 -3.54
CA ALA A 51 -12.72 -6.25 -2.30
C ALA A 51 -13.91 -7.21 -2.22
N ASP A 52 -14.35 -7.79 -3.34
CA ASP A 52 -15.34 -8.87 -3.41
C ASP A 52 -14.90 -10.12 -2.63
N LEU A 53 -13.60 -10.39 -2.54
CA LEU A 53 -13.05 -11.49 -1.76
C LEU A 53 -13.20 -11.25 -0.24
N LEU A 54 -13.23 -9.99 0.20
CA LEU A 54 -13.53 -9.64 1.59
C LEU A 54 -15.02 -9.84 1.89
N SER A 55 -15.90 -9.52 0.95
CA SER A 55 -17.33 -9.84 1.06
C SER A 55 -17.55 -11.36 1.22
N GLN A 56 -16.81 -12.18 0.46
CA GLN A 56 -16.85 -13.64 0.62
C GLN A 56 -16.31 -14.08 1.98
N ALA A 57 -15.21 -13.48 2.45
CA ALA A 57 -14.65 -13.78 3.77
C ALA A 57 -15.62 -13.47 4.92
N ALA A 58 -16.48 -12.46 4.77
CA ALA A 58 -17.50 -12.10 5.76
C ALA A 58 -18.60 -13.18 5.89
N LEU A 59 -18.85 -13.95 4.83
CA LEU A 59 -19.85 -15.03 4.81
C LEU A 59 -19.30 -16.37 5.34
N GLU A 60 -17.99 -16.49 5.54
CA GLU A 60 -17.35 -17.72 6.04
C GLU A 60 -17.66 -17.93 7.53
N GLU A 61 -18.34 -19.03 7.86
CA GLU A 61 -18.66 -19.41 9.23
C GLU A 61 -17.39 -19.79 10.02
N SER A 62 -16.55 -20.65 9.40
CA SER A 62 -15.33 -21.16 10.04
C SER A 62 -14.21 -20.12 10.06
N ALA A 63 -13.51 -20.01 11.18
CA ALA A 63 -12.34 -19.13 11.30
C ALA A 63 -11.25 -19.47 10.26
N TYR A 64 -11.07 -20.77 9.96
CA TYR A 64 -10.12 -21.25 8.96
C TYR A 64 -10.51 -20.84 7.52
N GLY A 65 -11.78 -20.99 7.15
CA GLY A 65 -12.29 -20.52 5.85
C GLY A 65 -12.10 -19.02 5.69
N ARG A 66 -12.46 -18.26 6.73
CA ARG A 66 -12.32 -16.79 6.75
C ARG A 66 -10.87 -16.33 6.57
N ILE A 67 -9.91 -16.89 7.32
CA ILE A 67 -8.49 -16.50 7.15
C ILE A 67 -7.94 -16.90 5.77
N LYS A 68 -8.38 -18.03 5.20
CA LYS A 68 -8.01 -18.45 3.85
C LYS A 68 -8.48 -17.44 2.79
N GLN A 69 -9.70 -16.93 2.91
CA GLN A 69 -10.22 -15.89 2.00
C GLN A 69 -9.51 -14.54 2.20
N VAL A 70 -9.26 -14.14 3.45
CA VAL A 70 -8.47 -12.93 3.75
C VAL A 70 -7.07 -13.01 3.14
N LEU A 71 -6.40 -14.16 3.26
CA LEU A 71 -5.09 -14.38 2.65
C LEU A 71 -5.16 -14.33 1.12
N ARG A 72 -6.20 -14.94 0.52
CA ARG A 72 -6.45 -14.89 -0.93
C ARG A 72 -6.64 -13.45 -1.41
N TRP A 73 -7.43 -12.65 -0.70
CA TRP A 73 -7.60 -11.22 -0.95
C TRP A 73 -6.26 -10.49 -0.88
N TYR A 74 -5.49 -10.70 0.20
CA TYR A 74 -4.20 -10.05 0.39
C TYR A 74 -3.24 -10.33 -0.77
N LEU A 75 -3.13 -11.59 -1.19
CA LEU A 75 -2.27 -12.00 -2.30
C LEU A 75 -2.77 -11.49 -3.66
N SER A 76 -4.08 -11.31 -3.82
CA SER A 76 -4.65 -10.78 -5.07
C SER A 76 -4.20 -9.35 -5.37
N GLY A 77 -3.86 -8.54 -4.35
CA GLY A 77 -3.39 -7.16 -4.52
C GLY A 77 -2.06 -7.03 -5.27
N PHE A 78 -1.29 -8.11 -5.40
CA PHE A 78 0.02 -8.13 -6.07
C PHE A 78 -0.04 -8.43 -7.57
N TYR A 79 -1.24 -8.57 -8.16
CA TYR A 79 -1.40 -8.89 -9.59
C TYR A 79 -0.84 -7.80 -10.53
N LYS A 80 -0.93 -6.52 -10.11
CA LYS A 80 -0.40 -5.37 -10.87
C LYS A 80 1.07 -5.14 -10.53
N LYS A 81 1.96 -5.90 -11.15
CA LYS A 81 3.39 -5.55 -11.16
C LYS A 81 3.61 -4.32 -12.06
N PRO A 82 4.08 -3.18 -11.53
CA PRO A 82 4.48 -2.08 -12.41
C PRO A 82 5.57 -2.56 -13.36
N ARG A 83 5.49 -2.16 -14.63
CA ARG A 83 6.56 -2.40 -15.59
C ARG A 83 7.74 -1.51 -15.20
N GLY A 84 8.76 -2.10 -14.60
CA GLY A 84 9.95 -1.40 -14.09
C GLY A 84 9.79 -0.84 -12.68
N LEU A 85 10.83 -0.14 -12.22
CA LEU A 85 10.85 0.52 -10.92
C LEU A 85 10.11 1.86 -11.02
N LYS A 86 8.80 1.87 -10.74
CA LYS A 86 8.01 3.11 -10.67
C LYS A 86 7.51 3.36 -9.24
N LYS A 87 8.00 4.44 -8.61
CA LYS A 87 7.61 4.87 -7.26
C LYS A 87 6.43 5.85 -7.38
N PRO A 88 5.35 5.70 -6.59
CA PRO A 88 4.29 6.70 -6.56
C PRO A 88 4.78 8.03 -5.96
N TYR A 89 4.08 9.12 -6.25
CA TYR A 89 4.34 10.40 -5.60
C TYR A 89 4.11 10.31 -4.09
N ASN A 90 5.01 10.94 -3.33
CA ASN A 90 4.83 11.11 -1.89
C ASN A 90 3.69 12.12 -1.65
N PRO A 91 2.60 11.75 -0.96
CA PRO A 91 1.48 12.65 -0.78
C PRO A 91 1.86 13.89 0.04
N ILE A 92 1.21 15.02 -0.25
CA ILE A 92 1.33 16.23 0.58
C ILE A 92 0.50 16.09 1.87
N LEU A 93 0.84 16.83 2.93
CA LEU A 93 0.04 16.83 4.16
C LEU A 93 -1.40 17.26 3.87
N GLY A 94 -2.38 16.50 4.37
CA GLY A 94 -3.80 16.74 4.15
C GLY A 94 -4.31 16.32 2.77
N GLU A 95 -3.47 15.72 1.92
CA GLU A 95 -3.93 15.11 0.68
C GLU A 95 -4.94 14.00 0.99
N THR A 96 -6.03 13.94 0.23
CA THR A 96 -7.05 12.89 0.38
C THR A 96 -7.30 12.17 -0.93
N PHE A 97 -7.58 10.87 -0.85
CA PHE A 97 -8.03 10.06 -1.99
C PHE A 97 -9.27 9.27 -1.60
N ARG A 98 -10.26 9.25 -2.49
CA ARG A 98 -11.53 8.55 -2.29
C ARG A 98 -11.90 7.79 -3.56
N CYS A 99 -12.32 6.55 -3.40
CA CYS A 99 -12.86 5.75 -4.49
C CYS A 99 -13.88 4.75 -3.94
N CYS A 100 -14.56 4.06 -4.85
CA CYS A 100 -15.47 3.00 -4.49
C CYS A 100 -15.49 1.88 -5.54
N TRP A 101 -15.80 0.67 -5.10
CA TRP A 101 -16.02 -0.49 -5.97
C TRP A 101 -17.45 -0.97 -5.79
N ARG A 102 -18.18 -1.09 -6.91
CA ARG A 102 -19.53 -1.66 -6.92
C ARG A 102 -19.44 -3.17 -7.06
N HIS A 103 -20.27 -3.88 -6.30
CA HIS A 103 -20.36 -5.34 -6.32
C HIS A 103 -21.74 -5.75 -6.84
N PRO A 104 -21.88 -6.07 -8.13
CA PRO A 104 -23.18 -6.40 -8.72
C PRO A 104 -23.83 -7.64 -8.10
N GLN A 105 -23.03 -8.60 -7.63
CA GLN A 105 -23.54 -9.86 -7.06
C GLN A 105 -24.32 -9.65 -5.76
N THR A 106 -23.88 -8.69 -4.92
CA THR A 106 -24.51 -8.38 -3.64
C THR A 106 -25.27 -7.06 -3.67
N ASP A 107 -25.25 -6.35 -4.81
CA ASP A 107 -25.77 -5.00 -4.97
C ASP A 107 -25.25 -4.06 -3.86
N SER A 108 -23.94 -4.16 -3.61
CA SER A 108 -23.24 -3.43 -2.54
C SER A 108 -22.15 -2.52 -3.10
N CYS A 109 -21.58 -1.69 -2.23
CA CYS A 109 -20.46 -0.84 -2.59
C CYS A 109 -19.43 -0.78 -1.46
N THR A 110 -18.17 -1.05 -1.80
CA THR A 110 -17.04 -0.85 -0.91
C THR A 110 -16.50 0.56 -1.10
N PHE A 111 -16.52 1.36 -0.04
CA PHE A 111 -15.98 2.72 -0.03
C PHE A 111 -14.58 2.71 0.53
N TYR A 112 -13.69 3.49 -0.09
CA TYR A 112 -12.32 3.73 0.37
C TYR A 112 -12.09 5.23 0.54
N ILE A 113 -11.47 5.58 1.67
CA ILE A 113 -10.96 6.91 1.94
C ILE A 113 -9.55 6.78 2.52
N ALA A 114 -8.63 7.60 2.05
CA ALA A 114 -7.31 7.73 2.62
C ALA A 114 -6.89 9.20 2.72
N GLU A 115 -6.06 9.49 3.70
CA GLU A 115 -5.53 10.82 3.99
C GLU A 115 -4.06 10.74 4.40
N GLN A 116 -3.26 11.70 3.94
CA GLN A 116 -1.91 11.88 4.45
C GLN A 116 -1.94 12.73 5.73
N ILE A 117 -1.83 12.07 6.88
CA ILE A 117 -1.95 12.71 8.20
C ILE A 117 -0.63 13.26 8.75
N SER A 118 0.50 12.86 8.17
CA SER A 118 1.82 13.41 8.50
C SER A 118 2.74 13.36 7.28
N HIS A 119 3.58 14.38 7.09
CA HIS A 119 4.56 14.42 6.00
C HIS A 119 5.98 14.09 6.45
N SER A 120 6.31 14.29 7.73
CA SER A 120 7.67 14.07 8.27
C SER A 120 7.59 13.61 9.73
N PRO A 121 7.48 12.29 9.98
CA PRO A 121 7.57 11.18 9.01
C PRO A 121 6.29 11.01 8.15
N PRO A 122 6.39 10.46 6.94
CA PRO A 122 5.21 10.26 6.08
C PRO A 122 4.30 9.17 6.63
N ILE A 123 3.11 9.56 7.09
CA ILE A 123 2.06 8.67 7.59
C ILE A 123 0.78 8.88 6.79
N SER A 124 0.26 7.81 6.20
CA SER A 124 -1.03 7.80 5.50
C SER A 124 -2.04 6.95 6.29
N ALA A 125 -3.18 7.50 6.66
CA ALA A 125 -4.29 6.76 7.25
C ALA A 125 -5.31 6.38 6.18
N PHE A 126 -6.00 5.27 6.37
CA PHE A 126 -7.03 4.83 5.45
C PHE A 126 -8.16 4.09 6.15
N TYR A 127 -9.34 4.15 5.54
CA TYR A 127 -10.54 3.45 5.98
C TYR A 127 -11.29 2.89 4.77
N ILE A 128 -11.66 1.62 4.87
CA ILE A 128 -12.45 0.90 3.87
C ILE A 128 -13.67 0.33 4.56
N SER A 129 -14.84 0.43 3.94
CA SER A 129 -16.03 -0.21 4.49
C SER A 129 -17.01 -0.63 3.42
N ASN A 130 -17.66 -1.76 3.68
CA ASN A 130 -18.86 -2.19 2.98
C ASN A 130 -19.87 -2.63 4.04
N ARG A 131 -20.86 -1.77 4.30
CA ARG A 131 -21.84 -2.02 5.36
C ARG A 131 -22.81 -3.14 5.02
N LYS A 132 -23.13 -3.31 3.72
CA LYS A 132 -24.08 -4.34 3.26
C LYS A 132 -23.44 -5.72 3.32
N ASP A 133 -22.16 -5.82 2.95
CA ASP A 133 -21.40 -7.07 2.99
C ASP A 133 -20.70 -7.32 4.35
N GLY A 134 -20.91 -6.45 5.34
CA GLY A 134 -20.53 -6.72 6.73
C GLY A 134 -19.03 -6.60 7.06
N PHE A 135 -18.23 -5.79 6.35
CA PHE A 135 -16.82 -5.62 6.69
C PHE A 135 -16.34 -4.16 6.72
N ALA A 136 -15.34 -3.92 7.56
CA ALA A 136 -14.60 -2.67 7.61
C ALA A 136 -13.11 -2.92 7.84
N ILE A 137 -12.26 -2.07 7.27
CA ILE A 137 -10.81 -2.12 7.42
C ILE A 137 -10.33 -0.72 7.76
N SER A 138 -9.50 -0.61 8.78
CA SER A 138 -8.84 0.64 9.15
C SER A 138 -7.36 0.39 9.37
N GLY A 139 -6.52 1.33 8.95
CA GLY A 139 -5.10 1.21 9.16
C GLY A 139 -4.35 2.50 8.88
N SER A 140 -3.07 2.48 9.21
CA SER A 140 -2.13 3.54 8.89
C SER A 140 -0.83 2.95 8.39
N ILE A 141 -0.19 3.65 7.45
CA ILE A 141 1.06 3.25 6.84
C ILE A 141 2.12 4.28 7.17
N LEU A 142 3.22 3.80 7.75
CA LEU A 142 4.43 4.58 7.96
C LEU A 142 5.45 4.20 6.87
N SER A 143 5.64 5.10 5.91
CA SER A 143 6.54 4.86 4.78
C SER A 143 7.97 5.26 5.12
N LYS A 144 8.74 4.37 5.77
CA LYS A 144 10.19 4.58 5.97
C LYS A 144 10.99 3.92 4.84
N SER A 145 11.60 4.72 3.96
CA SER A 145 12.49 4.22 2.89
C SER A 145 13.96 4.43 3.28
N LYS A 146 14.67 3.35 3.65
CA LYS A 146 16.13 3.38 3.81
C LYS A 146 16.80 2.66 2.63
N PHE A 147 17.81 3.28 2.02
CA PHE A 147 18.56 2.67 0.92
C PHE A 147 19.56 1.64 1.44
N TYR A 148 19.36 0.36 1.11
CA TYR A 148 20.29 -0.75 1.37
C TYR A 148 20.64 -1.56 0.09
N GLY A 149 20.49 -0.95 -1.10
CA GLY A 149 20.83 -1.57 -2.40
C GLY A 149 19.62 -2.09 -3.19
N ILE A 150 18.78 -2.94 -2.59
CA ILE A 150 17.52 -3.44 -3.21
C ILE A 150 16.33 -2.84 -2.45
N LEU A 151 15.40 -2.22 -3.18
CA LEU A 151 14.16 -1.70 -2.61
C LEU A 151 13.28 -2.87 -2.18
N GLN A 152 13.31 -3.21 -0.90
CA GLN A 152 12.52 -4.29 -0.33
C GLN A 152 11.40 -3.74 0.55
N TYR A 153 10.15 -3.99 0.15
CA TYR A 153 8.99 -3.85 1.03
C TYR A 153 8.88 -5.15 1.83
N ILE A 154 9.17 -5.11 3.13
CA ILE A 154 9.06 -6.27 4.05
C ILE A 154 7.73 -6.17 4.79
N ILE A 155 6.97 -7.27 4.83
CA ILE A 155 5.68 -7.39 5.52
C ILE A 155 5.87 -8.30 6.74
N CYS A 156 5.58 -7.79 7.94
CA CYS A 156 5.49 -8.57 9.19
C CYS A 156 4.24 -8.17 9.98
N LEU A 157 3.56 -9.14 10.58
CA LEU A 157 2.32 -8.96 11.37
C LEU A 157 2.66 -8.77 12.86
N LYS A 158 1.95 -7.88 13.57
CA LYS A 158 2.08 -7.68 15.03
C LYS A 158 0.72 -7.75 15.72
N ASP A 159 0.71 -8.37 16.91
CA ASP A 159 -0.45 -8.48 17.80
C ASP A 159 -0.72 -7.13 18.50
N PRO A 160 -1.99 -6.70 18.64
CA PRO A 160 -2.36 -5.46 19.33
C PRO A 160 -1.92 -5.35 20.80
N ASN A 161 -1.46 -6.42 21.44
CA ASN A 161 -1.02 -6.42 22.85
C ASN A 161 0.50 -6.31 23.05
N ASP A 162 1.31 -6.27 22.00
CA ASP A 162 2.77 -6.26 22.13
C ASP A 162 3.31 -4.82 22.25
N THR A 163 3.65 -4.43 23.48
CA THR A 163 4.17 -3.09 23.85
C THR A 163 5.66 -2.90 23.56
N ASN A 164 6.35 -3.87 22.93
CA ASN A 164 7.77 -3.71 22.60
C ASN A 164 7.97 -2.81 21.36
N ASP A 165 8.63 -1.67 21.59
CA ASP A 165 8.92 -0.62 20.60
C ASP A 165 10.16 -0.93 19.72
N GLY A 166 10.78 -2.09 19.95
CA GLY A 166 12.02 -2.52 19.32
C GLY A 166 11.79 -3.29 18.02
N SER A 167 11.34 -2.61 16.96
CA SER A 167 11.28 -3.02 15.53
C SER A 167 9.90 -2.81 14.91
N PHE A 168 9.60 -1.56 14.56
CA PHE A 168 8.37 -1.16 13.89
C PHE A 168 8.16 -1.91 12.55
N PRO A 169 7.07 -2.67 12.36
CA PRO A 169 6.65 -3.16 11.05
C PRO A 169 5.99 -2.03 10.24
N SER A 170 6.20 -2.01 8.92
CA SER A 170 5.86 -0.88 8.05
C SER A 170 4.37 -0.78 7.65
N HIS A 171 3.55 -1.80 7.93
CA HIS A 171 2.12 -1.83 7.59
C HIS A 171 1.31 -2.62 8.64
N CYS A 172 0.41 -1.94 9.35
CA CYS A 172 -0.59 -2.56 10.23
C CYS A 172 -1.99 -2.11 9.80
N PHE A 173 -2.91 -3.06 9.64
CA PHE A 173 -4.33 -2.81 9.42
C PHE A 173 -5.17 -3.84 10.15
N PHE A 174 -6.33 -3.39 10.64
CA PHE A 174 -7.30 -4.22 11.32
C PHE A 174 -8.48 -4.45 10.39
N ILE A 175 -8.85 -5.71 10.19
CA ILE A 175 -10.06 -6.09 9.47
C ILE A 175 -11.10 -6.50 10.51
N LEU A 176 -12.23 -5.79 10.51
CA LEU A 176 -13.38 -6.11 11.33
C LEU A 176 -14.48 -6.68 10.43
N PHE A 177 -14.88 -7.92 10.72
CA PHE A 177 -16.09 -8.53 10.18
C PHE A 177 -17.22 -8.35 11.21
N ARG A 178 -18.39 -7.93 10.75
CA ARG A 178 -19.61 -7.76 11.56
C ARG A 178 -20.55 -8.93 11.38
#